data_AF-T1J231-F1
#
_entry.id   AF-T1J231-F1
#
_cell.length_a   1.000
_cell.length_b   1.000
_cell.length_c   1.000
_cell.angle_alpha   90.00
_cell.angle_beta   90.00
_cell.angle_gamma   90.00
#
_symmetry.space_group_name_H-M   'P 1'
#
loop_
_entity.id
_entity.type
_entity.pdbx_description
1 polymer ?
#
loop_
_entity_poly.entity_id
_entity_poly.type
_entity_poly.pdbx_seq_one_letter_code
_entity_poly.pdbx_strand_id
1 'polypeptide(L)'
;MLITLRYRMAPRNPDKINYIKLKYVLIPRANITLRKLFRKKWLTAHKSAWSETNVQGQQFIEGSGKDLFLTASRRRKKLLRSGRVDLWDFQLLSTILLKFEFGKVGNLTKQEKKAVENLAVIHFDFRMNSNEINCKEFDVAWNNIAEILVKLGDSSDALKALKLNKVRTIE
;
A
#
# COMPACT_ATOMS: atom_id res chain seq x y z
N MET A 1 6.67 -13.09 -51.84
CA MET A 1 5.41 -12.44 -51.39
C MET A 1 5.42 -12.46 -49.86
N LEU A 2 5.73 -11.33 -49.22
CA LEU A 2 5.87 -11.22 -47.76
C LEU A 2 4.50 -10.90 -47.13
N ILE A 3 3.91 -11.86 -46.44
CA ILE A 3 2.69 -11.66 -45.65
C ILE A 3 3.11 -10.93 -44.37
N THR A 4 2.94 -9.60 -44.35
CA THR A 4 3.02 -8.82 -43.10
C THR A 4 1.75 -9.10 -42.30
N LEU A 5 1.80 -10.06 -41.39
CA LEU A 5 0.80 -10.27 -40.34
C LEU A 5 0.80 -9.04 -39.41
N ARG A 6 0.05 -8.01 -39.81
CA ARG A 6 -0.35 -6.93 -38.90
C ARG A 6 -1.32 -7.53 -37.89
N TYR A 7 -0.79 -8.01 -36.77
CA TYR A 7 -1.57 -8.21 -35.56
C TYR A 7 -2.19 -6.84 -35.20
N ARG A 8 -3.44 -6.62 -35.61
CA ARG A 8 -4.28 -5.57 -35.04
C ARG A 8 -4.49 -5.97 -33.58
N MET A 9 -3.67 -5.39 -32.69
CA MET A 9 -3.98 -5.41 -31.27
C MET A 9 -5.39 -4.86 -31.11
N ALA A 10 -6.31 -5.66 -30.56
CA ALA A 10 -7.65 -5.21 -30.24
C ALA A 10 -7.57 -3.89 -29.44
N PRO A 11 -8.47 -2.92 -29.68
CA PRO A 11 -8.49 -1.68 -28.91
C PRO A 11 -8.61 -2.04 -27.43
N ARG A 12 -7.55 -1.78 -26.67
CA ARG A 12 -7.52 -2.08 -25.23
C ARG A 12 -8.61 -1.25 -24.57
N ASN A 13 -9.52 -1.88 -23.81
CA ASN A 13 -10.51 -1.15 -23.02
C ASN A 13 -9.76 -0.19 -22.08
N PRO A 14 -9.86 1.15 -22.29
CA PRO A 14 -9.11 2.13 -21.50
C PRO A 14 -9.49 2.06 -20.02
N ASP A 15 -10.74 1.75 -19.71
CA ASP A 15 -11.25 1.70 -18.34
C ASP A 15 -10.65 0.51 -17.57
N LYS A 16 -10.42 -0.60 -18.28
CA LYS A 16 -9.69 -1.75 -17.73
C LYS A 16 -8.21 -1.45 -17.52
N ILE A 17 -7.57 -0.70 -18.41
CA ILE A 17 -6.17 -0.25 -18.21
C ILE A 17 -6.07 0.66 -16.98
N ASN A 18 -6.99 1.62 -16.85
CA ASN A 18 -7.04 2.55 -15.72
C ASN A 18 -7.21 1.79 -14.40
N TYR A 19 -8.10 0.80 -14.37
CA TYR A 19 -8.28 -0.08 -13.23
C TYR A 19 -7.00 -0.84 -12.89
N ILE A 20 -6.34 -1.42 -13.89
CA ILE A 20 -5.07 -2.14 -13.70
C ILE A 20 -3.99 -1.22 -13.12
N LYS A 21 -3.88 0.02 -13.62
CA LYS A 21 -2.93 1.01 -13.09
C LYS A 21 -3.18 1.29 -11.61
N LEU A 22 -4.42 1.54 -11.22
CA LEU A 22 -4.73 1.78 -9.81
C LEU A 22 -4.43 0.55 -8.95
N LYS A 23 -4.95 -0.61 -9.34
CA LYS A 23 -4.87 -1.84 -8.54
C LYS A 23 -3.49 -2.45 -8.44
N TYR A 24 -2.73 -2.46 -9.53
CA TYR A 24 -1.45 -3.19 -9.62
C TYR A 24 -0.23 -2.27 -9.67
N VAL A 25 -0.41 -0.96 -9.77
CA VAL A 25 0.71 0.00 -9.70
C VAL A 25 0.57 0.89 -8.47
N LEU A 26 -0.53 1.62 -8.36
CA LEU A 26 -0.65 2.65 -7.32
C LEU A 26 -0.90 2.07 -5.92
N ILE A 27 -1.78 1.06 -5.79
CA ILE A 27 -2.03 0.39 -4.49
C ILE A 27 -0.76 -0.33 -3.97
N PRO A 28 0.00 -1.09 -4.78
CA PRO A 28 1.29 -1.63 -4.33
C PRO A 28 2.28 -0.55 -3.91
N ARG A 29 2.33 0.59 -4.62
CA ARG A 29 3.15 1.74 -4.21
C ARG A 29 2.71 2.30 -2.86
N ALA A 30 1.40 2.44 -2.65
CA ALA A 30 0.82 2.86 -1.39
C ALA A 30 1.22 1.91 -0.25
N ASN A 31 1.18 0.61 -0.49
CA ASN A 31 1.60 -0.40 0.48
C ASN A 31 3.10 -0.27 0.83
N ILE A 32 3.97 -0.03 -0.16
CA ILE A 32 5.39 0.25 0.07
C ILE A 32 5.57 1.49 0.96
N THR A 33 4.82 2.56 0.71
CA THR A 33 4.87 3.79 1.51
C THR A 33 4.45 3.54 2.95
N LEU A 34 3.40 2.76 3.20
CA LEU A 34 2.99 2.37 4.56
C LEU A 34 4.07 1.54 5.28
N ARG A 35 4.75 0.63 4.57
CA ARG A 35 5.88 -0.13 5.15
C ARG A 35 7.04 0.77 5.55
N LYS A 36 7.41 1.72 4.69
CA LYS A 36 8.43 2.72 5.00
C LYS A 36 8.03 3.57 6.21
N LEU A 37 6.77 3.98 6.28
CA LEU A 37 6.24 4.73 7.41
C LEU A 37 6.34 3.91 8.71
N PHE A 38 5.90 2.65 8.69
CA PHE A 38 6.02 1.74 9.84
C PHE A 38 7.47 1.65 10.33
N ARG A 39 8.42 1.36 9.43
CA ARG A 39 9.84 1.24 9.78
C ARG A 39 10.39 2.54 10.36
N LYS A 40 10.02 3.68 9.80
CA LYS A 40 10.40 5.00 10.32
C LYS A 40 9.89 5.21 11.74
N LYS A 41 8.60 4.96 11.98
CA LYS A 41 7.98 5.11 13.31
C LYS A 41 8.57 4.14 14.33
N TRP A 42 8.81 2.90 13.91
CA TRP A 42 9.48 1.90 14.73
C TRP A 42 10.88 2.35 15.16
N LEU A 43 11.70 2.80 14.20
CA LEU A 43 13.05 3.29 14.44
C LEU A 43 13.06 4.47 15.41
N THR A 44 12.14 5.44 15.23
CA THR A 44 12.01 6.58 16.14
C THR A 44 11.64 6.15 17.56
N ALA A 45 10.75 5.16 17.69
CA ALA A 45 10.26 4.67 18.98
C ALA A 45 11.31 3.84 19.75
N HIS A 46 11.97 2.90 19.07
CA HIS A 46 12.79 1.87 19.69
C HIS A 46 14.30 2.10 19.50
N LYS A 47 14.68 3.17 18.79
CA LYS A 47 16.07 3.51 18.44
C LYS A 47 16.82 2.37 17.72
N SER A 48 16.08 1.45 17.13
CA SER A 48 16.61 0.28 16.42
C SER A 48 15.78 0.02 15.16
N ALA A 49 16.46 -0.43 14.10
CA ALA A 49 15.78 -0.81 12.86
C ALA A 49 14.98 -2.10 13.07
N TRP A 50 13.84 -2.20 12.38
CA TRP A 50 13.08 -3.44 12.35
C TRP A 50 13.84 -4.53 11.58
N SER A 51 14.12 -5.67 12.22
CA SER A 51 15.07 -6.66 11.70
C SER A 51 14.51 -7.66 10.66
N GLU A 52 13.20 -7.64 10.38
CA GLU A 52 12.56 -8.53 9.39
C GLU A 52 12.70 -10.03 9.72
N THR A 53 12.79 -10.39 11.00
CA THR A 53 13.00 -11.78 11.46
C THR A 53 11.80 -12.34 12.22
N ASN A 54 11.68 -13.68 12.23
CA ASN A 54 10.71 -14.38 13.07
C ASN A 54 10.90 -14.05 14.56
N VAL A 55 12.13 -13.83 15.02
CA VAL A 55 12.44 -13.48 16.41
C VAL A 55 11.83 -12.13 16.76
N GLN A 56 12.05 -11.10 15.94
CA GLN A 56 11.46 -9.78 16.13
C GLN A 56 9.93 -9.82 16.03
N GLY A 57 9.40 -10.61 15.09
CA GLY A 57 7.96 -10.84 14.97
C GLY A 57 7.36 -11.45 16.23
N GLN A 58 8.02 -12.46 16.81
CA GLN A 58 7.60 -13.11 18.04
C GLN A 58 7.63 -12.14 19.23
N GLN A 59 8.75 -11.42 19.41
CA GLN A 59 8.89 -10.38 20.45
C GLN A 59 7.80 -9.31 20.34
N PHE A 60 7.48 -8.88 19.12
CA PHE A 60 6.42 -7.91 18.89
C PHE A 60 5.04 -8.44 19.34
N ILE A 61 4.66 -9.66 18.97
CA ILE A 61 3.33 -10.21 19.29
C ILE A 61 3.19 -10.67 20.74
N GLU A 62 4.29 -10.93 21.45
CA GLU A 62 4.29 -11.24 22.88
C GLU A 62 4.35 -9.99 23.74
N GLY A 63 4.99 -8.93 23.23
CA GLY A 63 5.10 -7.63 23.87
C GLY A 63 4.03 -6.65 23.40
N SER A 64 4.46 -5.51 22.87
CA SER A 64 3.62 -4.35 22.59
C SER A 64 2.54 -4.58 21.52
N GLY A 65 2.72 -5.53 20.62
CA GLY A 65 1.78 -5.88 19.55
C GLY A 65 0.75 -6.95 19.93
N LYS A 66 0.69 -7.39 21.19
CA LYS A 66 -0.14 -8.52 21.63
C LYS A 66 -1.62 -8.36 21.32
N ASP A 67 -2.20 -7.18 21.57
CA ASP A 67 -3.64 -6.96 21.33
C ASP A 67 -3.99 -6.96 19.84
N LEU A 68 -3.09 -6.42 19.00
CA LEU A 68 -3.20 -6.50 17.55
C LEU A 68 -3.12 -7.95 17.07
N PHE A 69 -2.23 -8.74 17.67
CA PHE A 69 -2.10 -10.15 17.35
C PHE A 69 -3.35 -10.93 17.73
N LEU A 70 -3.90 -10.73 18.94
CA LEU A 70 -5.08 -11.45 19.42
C LEU A 70 -6.30 -11.26 18.51
N THR A 71 -6.53 -10.01 18.09
CA THR A 71 -7.65 -9.62 17.23
C THR A 71 -7.43 -9.89 15.74
N ALA A 72 -6.21 -10.25 15.32
CA ALA A 72 -5.90 -10.55 13.93
C ALA A 72 -6.48 -11.89 13.46
N SER A 73 -6.82 -11.96 12.16
CA SER A 73 -7.21 -13.21 11.50
C SER A 73 -6.06 -14.22 11.46
N ARG A 74 -6.36 -15.51 11.28
CA ARG A 74 -5.34 -16.59 11.20
C ARG A 74 -4.24 -16.29 10.17
N ARG A 75 -4.60 -15.74 9.00
CA ARG A 75 -3.64 -15.35 7.96
C ARG A 75 -2.70 -14.24 8.43
N ARG A 76 -3.23 -13.19 9.07
CA ARG A 76 -2.44 -12.06 9.57
C ARG A 76 -1.58 -12.43 10.78
N LYS A 77 -2.05 -13.34 11.64
CA LYS A 77 -1.24 -13.92 12.72
C LYS A 77 0.05 -14.55 12.19
N LYS A 78 0.00 -15.27 11.05
CA LYS A 78 1.20 -15.80 10.41
C LYS A 78 2.16 -14.69 9.92
N LEU A 79 1.61 -13.63 9.31
CA LEU A 79 2.41 -12.49 8.83
C LEU A 79 3.10 -11.75 9.98
N LEU A 80 2.37 -11.49 11.07
CA LEU A 80 2.91 -10.85 12.27
C LEU A 80 4.04 -11.68 12.90
N ARG A 81 3.83 -12.99 13.09
CA ARG A 81 4.85 -13.92 13.61
C ARG A 81 6.13 -13.94 12.78
N SER A 82 6.01 -13.84 11.46
CA SER A 82 7.19 -13.85 10.59
C SER A 82 8.09 -12.62 10.79
N GLY A 83 7.52 -11.54 11.32
CA GLY A 83 8.18 -10.24 11.39
C GLY A 83 8.53 -9.64 10.03
N ARG A 84 8.15 -10.25 8.90
CA ARG A 84 8.50 -9.74 7.57
C ARG A 84 7.49 -8.68 7.11
N VAL A 85 7.78 -7.41 7.36
CA VAL A 85 6.95 -6.25 7.01
C VAL A 85 6.71 -6.16 5.50
N ASP A 86 7.65 -6.63 4.68
CA ASP A 86 7.47 -6.70 3.22
C ASP A 86 6.40 -7.71 2.76
N LEU A 87 5.96 -8.60 3.65
CA LEU A 87 4.86 -9.51 3.40
C LEU A 87 3.52 -8.98 3.95
N TRP A 88 3.54 -7.89 4.71
CA TRP A 88 2.32 -7.35 5.30
C TRP A 88 1.44 -6.75 4.20
N ASP A 89 0.18 -7.15 4.23
CA ASP A 89 -0.83 -6.60 3.35
C ASP A 89 -1.24 -5.19 3.79
N PHE A 90 -1.87 -4.47 2.87
CA PHE A 90 -2.29 -3.08 3.08
C PHE A 90 -3.14 -2.94 4.35
N GLN A 91 -4.13 -3.83 4.54
CA GLN A 91 -5.06 -3.74 5.66
C GLN A 91 -4.36 -4.00 7.01
N LEU A 92 -3.42 -4.95 7.07
CA LEU A 92 -2.61 -5.20 8.26
C LEU A 92 -1.77 -3.97 8.60
N LEU A 93 -1.08 -3.39 7.62
CA LEU A 93 -0.26 -2.20 7.80
C LEU A 93 -1.07 -1.00 8.28
N SER A 94 -2.20 -0.69 7.64
CA SER A 94 -3.10 0.38 8.09
C SER A 94 -3.59 0.13 9.52
N THR A 95 -3.96 -1.10 9.86
CA THR A 95 -4.43 -1.44 11.21
C THR A 95 -3.34 -1.21 12.24
N ILE A 96 -2.12 -1.70 11.99
CA ILE A 96 -0.98 -1.51 12.89
C ILE A 96 -0.68 -0.01 13.03
N LEU A 97 -0.52 0.71 11.93
CA LEU A 97 -0.19 2.14 11.95
C LEU A 97 -1.22 3.00 12.71
N LEU A 98 -2.50 2.64 12.65
CA LEU A 98 -3.59 3.40 13.27
C LEU A 98 -3.85 3.02 14.73
N LYS A 99 -3.59 1.77 15.11
CA LYS A 99 -3.96 1.22 16.43
C LYS A 99 -2.76 0.93 17.34
N PHE A 100 -1.57 0.76 16.79
CA PHE A 100 -0.37 0.52 17.58
C PHE A 100 0.14 1.82 18.18
N GLU A 101 0.46 1.79 19.48
CA GLU A 101 1.12 2.90 20.15
C GLU A 101 2.65 2.72 20.07
N PHE A 102 3.28 3.51 19.20
CA PHE A 102 4.74 3.59 19.07
C PHE A 102 5.38 4.46 20.18
N GLY A 103 4.60 4.97 21.14
CA GLY A 103 5.06 5.89 22.17
C GLY A 103 5.09 7.36 21.74
N LYS A 104 5.43 8.26 22.67
CA LYS A 104 5.24 9.73 22.54
C LYS A 104 5.85 10.34 21.27
N VAL A 105 7.03 9.87 20.86
CA VAL A 105 7.78 10.43 19.72
C VAL A 105 7.59 9.59 18.44
N GLY A 106 7.27 8.30 18.59
CA GLY A 106 7.11 7.38 17.46
C GLY A 106 5.71 7.36 16.86
N ASN A 107 4.69 7.92 17.52
CA ASN A 107 3.32 7.90 17.02
C ASN A 107 3.14 8.67 15.70
N LEU A 108 2.05 8.35 14.99
CA LEU A 108 1.63 9.13 13.83
C LEU A 108 1.26 10.55 14.25
N THR A 109 1.66 11.54 13.46
CA THR A 109 1.11 12.89 13.55
C THR A 109 -0.38 12.86 13.16
N LYS A 110 -1.14 13.90 13.53
CA LYS A 110 -2.55 14.02 13.13
C LYS A 110 -2.72 13.95 11.60
N GLN A 111 -1.78 14.52 10.85
CA GLN A 111 -1.80 14.50 9.38
C GLN A 111 -1.52 13.11 8.82
N GLU A 112 -0.49 12.42 9.33
CA GLU A 112 -0.18 11.04 8.92
C GLU A 112 -1.35 10.09 9.26
N LYS A 113 -1.95 10.24 10.45
CA LYS A 113 -3.10 9.42 10.85
C LYS A 113 -4.27 9.58 9.89
N LYS A 114 -4.66 10.83 9.59
CA LYS A 114 -5.73 11.13 8.62
C LYS A 114 -5.39 10.61 7.22
N ALA A 115 -4.14 10.71 6.79
CA ALA A 115 -3.68 10.19 5.52
C ALA A 115 -3.81 8.65 5.44
N VAL A 116 -3.42 7.92 6.49
CA VAL A 116 -3.57 6.46 6.55
C VAL A 116 -5.03 6.03 6.61
N GLU A 117 -5.88 6.76 7.35
CA GLU A 117 -7.34 6.54 7.40
C GLU A 117 -7.98 6.71 6.02
N ASN A 118 -7.71 7.82 5.34
CA ASN A 118 -8.23 8.08 4.00
C ASN A 118 -7.79 7.01 3.00
N LEU A 119 -6.52 6.61 3.04
CA LEU A 119 -5.99 5.57 2.17
C LEU A 119 -6.64 4.21 2.44
N ALA A 120 -7.00 3.90 3.69
CA ALA A 120 -7.71 2.69 4.06
C ALA A 120 -9.14 2.66 3.57
N VAL A 121 -9.85 3.79 3.62
CA VAL A 121 -11.19 3.95 3.02
C VAL A 121 -11.10 3.73 1.52
N ILE A 122 -10.21 4.44 0.83
CA ILE A 122 -10.01 4.31 -0.61
C ILE A 122 -9.70 2.86 -1.00
N HIS A 123 -8.77 2.20 -0.30
CA HIS A 123 -8.42 0.80 -0.57
C HIS A 123 -9.61 -0.15 -0.35
N PHE A 124 -10.44 0.10 0.66
CA PHE A 124 -11.65 -0.68 0.90
C PHE A 124 -12.65 -0.52 -0.26
N ASP A 125 -12.95 0.71 -0.66
CA ASP A 125 -13.86 1.00 -1.77
C ASP A 125 -13.37 0.35 -3.07
N PHE A 126 -12.07 0.45 -3.37
CA PHE A 126 -11.47 -0.21 -4.55
C PHE A 126 -11.59 -1.72 -4.55
N ARG A 127 -11.60 -2.35 -3.38
CA ARG A 127 -11.78 -3.80 -3.26
C ARG A 127 -13.21 -4.22 -3.57
N MET A 128 -14.18 -3.34 -3.34
CA MET A 128 -15.61 -3.62 -3.50
C MET A 128 -16.15 -3.24 -4.89
N ASN A 129 -15.46 -2.36 -5.62
CA ASN A 129 -15.90 -1.83 -6.91
C ASN A 129 -15.62 -2.77 -8.11
N SER A 130 -16.25 -2.45 -9.25
CA SER A 130 -16.10 -3.15 -10.53
C SER A 130 -14.64 -3.15 -11.02
N ASN A 131 -14.33 -4.08 -11.93
CA ASN A 131 -12.98 -4.22 -12.52
C ASN A 131 -12.69 -3.20 -13.64
N GLU A 132 -13.43 -2.08 -13.69
CA GLU A 132 -13.36 -1.04 -14.72
C GLU A 132 -13.58 0.32 -14.07
N ILE A 133 -12.87 1.35 -14.55
CA ILE A 133 -12.99 2.72 -14.05
C ILE A 133 -12.78 3.70 -15.19
N ASN A 134 -13.73 4.61 -15.39
CA ASN A 134 -13.64 5.57 -16.49
C ASN A 134 -12.49 6.57 -16.25
N CYS A 135 -12.09 7.30 -17.29
CA CYS A 135 -10.97 8.24 -17.20
C CYS A 135 -11.14 9.34 -16.13
N LYS A 136 -12.35 9.85 -15.94
CA LYS A 136 -12.60 10.94 -14.95
C LYS A 136 -12.43 10.41 -13.53
N GLU A 137 -13.06 9.28 -13.22
CA GLU A 137 -12.94 8.61 -11.93
C GLU A 137 -11.50 8.17 -11.66
N PHE A 138 -10.81 7.66 -12.68
CA PHE A 138 -9.40 7.32 -12.61
C PHE A 138 -8.54 8.51 -12.22
N ASP A 139 -8.72 9.66 -12.87
CA ASP A 139 -7.92 10.85 -12.60
C ASP A 139 -8.15 11.38 -11.18
N VAL A 140 -9.41 11.41 -10.73
CA VAL A 140 -9.76 11.80 -9.36
C VAL A 140 -9.12 10.85 -8.36
N ALA A 141 -9.31 9.54 -8.52
CA ALA A 141 -8.75 8.56 -7.60
C ALA A 141 -7.22 8.59 -7.58
N TRP A 142 -6.58 8.68 -8.74
CA TRP A 142 -5.12 8.77 -8.86
C TRP A 142 -4.60 9.99 -8.11
N ASN A 143 -5.19 11.16 -8.35
CA ASN A 143 -4.73 12.41 -7.76
C ASN A 143 -4.93 12.39 -6.23
N ASN A 144 -6.07 11.90 -5.75
CA ASN A 144 -6.35 11.78 -4.32
C ASN A 144 -5.34 10.86 -3.62
N ILE A 145 -5.09 9.68 -4.18
CA ILE A 145 -4.10 8.74 -3.61
C ILE A 145 -2.70 9.35 -3.69
N ALA A 146 -2.32 9.92 -4.84
CA ALA A 146 -0.99 10.51 -5.02
C ALA A 146 -0.72 11.64 -4.02
N GLU A 147 -1.68 12.52 -3.77
CA GLU A 147 -1.55 13.59 -2.77
C GLU A 147 -1.36 13.01 -1.36
N ILE A 148 -2.11 11.97 -1.00
CA ILE A 148 -1.94 11.26 0.28
C ILE A 148 -0.54 10.66 0.38
N LEU A 149 -0.06 10.00 -0.69
CA LEU A 149 1.27 9.38 -0.69
C LEU A 149 2.39 10.41 -0.58
N VAL A 150 2.26 11.57 -1.21
CA VAL A 150 3.21 12.69 -1.04
C VAL A 150 3.23 13.17 0.41
N LYS A 151 2.07 13.32 1.06
CA LYS A 151 1.99 13.68 2.49
C LYS A 151 2.64 12.63 3.40
N LEU A 152 2.67 11.37 2.98
CA LEU A 152 3.35 10.27 3.68
C LEU A 152 4.83 10.13 3.30
N GLY A 153 5.37 11.01 2.46
CA GLY A 153 6.79 11.09 2.12
C GLY A 153 7.18 10.40 0.81
N ASP A 154 6.24 10.10 -0.09
CA ASP A 154 6.56 9.66 -1.45
C ASP A 154 6.89 10.84 -2.38
N SER A 155 7.56 10.57 -3.50
CA SER A 155 7.95 11.59 -4.47
C SER A 155 6.81 11.88 -5.45
N SER A 156 6.44 13.17 -5.55
CA SER A 156 5.45 13.65 -6.54
C SER A 156 5.88 13.32 -7.98
N ASP A 157 7.16 13.53 -8.30
CA ASP A 157 7.68 13.26 -9.65
C ASP A 157 7.67 11.77 -9.98
N ALA A 158 8.00 10.91 -9.00
CA ALA A 158 7.90 9.47 -9.17
C ALA A 158 6.45 9.02 -9.44
N LEU A 159 5.47 9.62 -8.75
CA LEU A 159 4.05 9.33 -8.96
C LEU A 159 3.54 9.83 -10.31
N LYS A 160 3.99 11.00 -10.78
CA LYS A 160 3.68 11.49 -12.13
C LYS A 160 4.25 10.56 -13.21
N ALA A 161 5.51 10.16 -13.07
CA ALA A 161 6.13 9.20 -13.98
C ALA A 161 5.39 7.85 -14.00
N LEU A 162 4.97 7.35 -12.83
CA LEU A 162 4.16 6.13 -12.73
C LEU A 162 2.81 6.24 -13.44
N LYS A 163 2.16 7.42 -13.41
CA LYS A 163 0.88 7.64 -14.13
C LYS A 163 1.07 7.54 -15.64
N LEU A 164 2.14 8.13 -16.16
CA LEU A 164 2.45 8.20 -17.59
C LEU A 164 2.99 6.89 -18.16
N ASN A 165 3.60 6.04 -17.31
CA ASN A 165 4.10 4.74 -17.75
C ASN A 165 2.99 3.90 -18.38
N LYS A 166 3.28 3.36 -19.57
CA LYS A 166 2.41 2.38 -20.22
C LYS A 166 2.47 1.09 -19.42
N VAL A 167 1.31 0.56 -19.03
CA VAL A 167 1.24 -0.79 -18.46
C VAL A 167 1.65 -1.76 -19.57
N ARG A 168 2.85 -2.34 -19.44
CA ARG A 168 3.21 -3.57 -20.14
C ARG A 168 2.50 -4.69 -19.37
N THR A 169 1.37 -5.14 -19.86
CA THR A 169 0.76 -6.36 -19.32
C THR A 169 1.69 -7.51 -19.65
N ILE A 170 2.15 -8.21 -18.62
CA ILE A 170 2.63 -9.59 -18.74
C ILE A 170 1.37 -10.38 -19.06
N GLU A 171 1.27 -10.84 -20.31
CA GLU A 171 0.30 -11.87 -20.72
C GLU A 171 0.78 -13.23 -20.22
#